data_AF-A0A0M8PB53-F1
#
_entry.id   AF-A0A0M8PB53-F1
#
_cell.length_a   1.000
_cell.length_b   1.000
_cell.length_c   1.000
_cell.angle_alpha   90.00
_cell.angle_beta   90.00
_cell.angle_gamma   90.00
#
_symmetry.space_group_name_H-M   'P 1'
#
loop_
_entity.id
_entity.type
_entity.pdbx_description
1 polymer ?
#
loop_
_entity_poly.entity_id
_entity_poly.type
_entity_poly.pdbx_seq_one_letter_code
_entity_poly.pdbx_strand_id
1 'polypeptide(L)'
;MQESATASGQEPVQEPWQSTSTSMAEYPTSYPTGHNSTFDEEAPRSAFSVIEPPAELSTLTTHLTGHSTDDTFPDGGLQAWCVVAGSFCLLMGTFGVMNTTGILQNYFATHQLASYSPSAVGWIPGLFTFFGLCISVQVGPMFDRYGPRGILIAGTICYVTGFILLAESHLYWHFVLTLGVLSGTGAALLSTVALASVPQWFDRKAAFAIGISMPGAGLGGVIFPFVFRAGFSNLGYKWTIRLMALLVLILCVLGTVLVKARLPKGRSKSTINLRSLQDARFTWLTFGIFALELEVFAGLGLYPTYVIMQGFSTNTSVVLLAVQNVASTIGRLVAGGVADRFGRINTQTGLIALGAFAVFVIWLPFGNSLVGLYVFSVIFGLASGSFLSLAPACIGQISRASEVGGRFGLTYSIVSFAVTWSVRDGQMGVFELPLEVAGKDLRGDGEMREESSS
;
A
#
# COMPACT_ATOMS: atom_id res chain seq x y z
N MET A 1 -53.00 -57.35 -0.61
CA MET A 1 -52.80 -56.05 0.07
C MET A 1 -52.48 -55.05 -1.03
N GLN A 2 -53.45 -54.42 -1.73
CA GLN A 2 -54.67 -53.71 -1.26
C GLN A 2 -54.30 -52.57 -0.31
N GLU A 3 -54.81 -51.34 -0.45
CA GLU A 3 -55.87 -50.75 -1.31
C GLU A 3 -55.56 -49.22 -1.46
N SER A 4 -56.19 -48.35 -2.28
CA SER A 4 -57.29 -48.35 -3.28
C SER A 4 -57.13 -47.06 -4.16
N ALA A 5 -57.45 -47.04 -5.47
CA ALA A 5 -58.69 -46.54 -6.13
C ALA A 5 -59.11 -45.07 -5.84
N THR A 6 -59.69 -44.21 -6.71
CA THR A 6 -60.10 -44.13 -8.16
C THR A 6 -60.69 -42.70 -8.37
N ALA A 7 -60.91 -42.05 -9.55
CA ALA A 7 -60.46 -42.15 -10.95
C ALA A 7 -61.06 -40.94 -11.77
N SER A 8 -60.64 -40.73 -13.04
CA SER A 8 -61.20 -39.80 -14.08
C SER A 8 -61.15 -38.27 -13.80
N GLY A 9 -60.98 -37.34 -14.76
CA GLY A 9 -60.78 -37.33 -16.23
C GLY A 9 -60.46 -35.87 -16.69
N GLN A 10 -60.34 -35.46 -17.96
CA GLN A 10 -60.38 -36.15 -19.27
C GLN A 10 -59.79 -35.23 -20.40
N GLU A 11 -59.67 -35.75 -21.63
CA GLU A 11 -59.16 -35.10 -22.88
C GLU A 11 -60.31 -34.48 -23.75
N PRO A 12 -60.12 -33.81 -24.94
CA PRO A 12 -59.01 -33.91 -25.91
C PRO A 12 -58.60 -32.67 -26.77
N VAL A 13 -57.72 -32.96 -27.75
CA VAL A 13 -57.15 -32.14 -28.84
C VAL A 13 -58.16 -31.57 -29.85
N GLN A 14 -57.91 -30.36 -30.39
CA GLN A 14 -58.30 -29.99 -31.76
C GLN A 14 -57.54 -28.76 -32.33
N GLU A 15 -57.00 -28.89 -33.55
CA GLU A 15 -56.79 -27.77 -34.49
C GLU A 15 -57.86 -27.83 -35.58
N PRO A 16 -58.28 -26.69 -36.15
CA PRO A 16 -58.52 -26.67 -37.59
C PRO A 16 -58.09 -25.38 -38.31
N TRP A 17 -57.61 -25.59 -39.54
CA TRP A 17 -57.31 -24.61 -40.58
C TRP A 17 -58.52 -23.72 -40.96
N GLN A 18 -58.29 -22.43 -41.21
CA GLN A 18 -58.96 -21.65 -42.27
C GLN A 18 -58.01 -20.56 -42.83
N SER A 19 -58.00 -20.34 -44.15
CA SER A 19 -57.04 -19.44 -44.81
C SER A 19 -57.59 -18.79 -46.11
N THR A 20 -58.02 -17.53 -46.01
CA THR A 20 -58.36 -16.59 -47.11
C THR A 20 -58.58 -15.18 -46.52
N SER A 21 -58.32 -14.03 -47.16
CA SER A 21 -57.63 -13.74 -48.44
C SER A 21 -57.46 -12.21 -48.65
N THR A 22 -56.35 -11.74 -49.26
CA THR A 22 -56.25 -10.48 -50.07
C THR A 22 -56.33 -9.13 -49.29
N SER A 23 -55.64 -8.01 -49.56
CA SER A 23 -54.69 -7.54 -50.63
C SER A 23 -53.59 -6.62 -50.05
N MET A 24 -52.61 -6.20 -50.88
CA MET A 24 -51.65 -5.12 -50.62
C MET A 24 -52.25 -3.70 -50.73
N ALA A 25 -51.77 -2.77 -49.90
CA ALA A 25 -51.54 -1.32 -50.11
C ALA A 25 -51.03 -0.70 -48.78
N GLU A 26 -50.30 0.42 -48.66
CA GLU A 26 -49.39 1.19 -49.54
C GLU A 26 -48.50 2.06 -48.60
N TYR A 27 -47.30 2.48 -49.02
CA TYR A 27 -46.44 3.39 -48.23
C TYR A 27 -46.61 4.86 -48.66
N PRO A 28 -46.81 5.82 -47.73
CA PRO A 28 -46.87 7.24 -48.09
C PRO A 28 -45.47 7.81 -48.33
N THR A 29 -45.18 8.21 -49.57
CA THR A 29 -43.99 9.00 -49.92
C THR A 29 -44.33 10.49 -50.03
N SER A 30 -43.43 11.35 -49.56
CA SER A 30 -43.49 12.78 -49.86
C SER A 30 -42.08 13.35 -50.07
N TYR A 31 -41.90 14.08 -51.16
CA TYR A 31 -40.65 14.72 -51.57
C TYR A 31 -40.93 16.16 -52.01
N PRO A 32 -40.07 17.13 -51.65
CA PRO A 32 -39.88 18.37 -52.39
C PRO A 32 -38.74 18.21 -53.42
N THR A 33 -38.92 18.72 -54.64
CA THR A 33 -37.91 18.72 -55.72
C THR A 33 -37.12 20.03 -55.78
N GLY A 34 -35.83 20.01 -56.20
CA GLY A 34 -34.99 21.21 -56.09
C GLY A 34 -33.60 21.23 -56.76
N HIS A 35 -33.47 20.76 -58.01
CA HIS A 35 -32.45 21.11 -59.04
C HIS A 35 -30.92 21.28 -58.75
N ASN A 36 -30.15 20.60 -59.63
CA ASN A 36 -28.92 21.03 -60.32
C ASN A 36 -27.50 20.87 -59.70
N SER A 37 -26.69 20.06 -60.42
CA SER A 37 -25.26 20.21 -60.82
C SER A 37 -24.21 20.75 -59.82
N THR A 38 -23.01 20.17 -59.71
CA THR A 38 -22.19 19.52 -60.78
C THR A 38 -21.61 18.15 -60.39
N PHE A 39 -21.09 17.43 -61.39
CA PHE A 39 -20.06 16.40 -61.19
C PHE A 39 -18.69 17.08 -61.20
N ASP A 40 -17.85 16.74 -60.23
CA ASP A 40 -16.38 16.75 -60.32
C ASP A 40 -15.88 15.50 -59.58
N GLU A 41 -14.87 14.82 -60.13
CA GLU A 41 -14.46 13.47 -59.73
C GLU A 41 -12.99 13.43 -59.31
N GLU A 42 -12.70 13.28 -58.00
CA GLU A 42 -11.37 12.79 -57.58
C GLU A 42 -11.32 12.19 -56.15
N ALA A 43 -10.65 11.03 -56.05
CA ALA A 43 -10.02 10.41 -54.86
C ALA A 43 -10.83 10.19 -53.54
N PRO A 44 -11.17 8.93 -53.18
CA PRO A 44 -11.80 8.63 -51.89
C PRO A 44 -10.80 8.68 -50.72
N ARG A 45 -10.97 9.63 -49.80
CA ARG A 45 -10.38 9.54 -48.45
C ARG A 45 -11.26 8.66 -47.57
N SER A 46 -10.70 7.59 -46.99
CA SER A 46 -11.42 6.66 -46.12
C SER A 46 -11.80 7.30 -44.78
N ALA A 47 -12.93 8.00 -44.75
CA ALA A 47 -13.56 8.43 -43.51
C ALA A 47 -14.06 7.20 -42.74
N PHE A 48 -13.29 6.78 -41.73
CA PHE A 48 -13.83 5.96 -40.65
C PHE A 48 -14.82 6.82 -39.86
N SER A 49 -16.09 6.78 -40.27
CA SER A 49 -17.20 7.25 -39.46
C SER A 49 -17.25 6.39 -38.20
N VAL A 50 -16.79 6.95 -37.08
CA VAL A 50 -16.99 6.34 -35.77
C VAL A 50 -18.50 6.33 -35.52
N ILE A 51 -19.11 5.16 -35.66
CA ILE A 51 -20.51 4.95 -35.30
C ILE A 51 -20.58 5.04 -33.78
N GLU A 52 -21.04 6.18 -33.26
CA GLU A 52 -21.34 6.31 -31.84
C GLU A 52 -22.39 5.26 -31.45
N PRO A 53 -22.15 4.43 -30.41
CA PRO A 53 -23.10 3.42 -30.02
C PRO A 53 -24.40 4.07 -29.51
N PRO A 54 -25.58 3.46 -29.75
CA PRO A 54 -26.86 4.01 -29.31
C PRO A 54 -26.85 4.42 -27.84
N ALA A 55 -27.54 5.51 -27.49
CA ALA A 55 -27.53 6.08 -26.15
C ALA A 55 -27.88 5.05 -25.05
N GLU A 56 -28.76 4.10 -25.36
CA GLU A 56 -29.13 2.98 -24.47
C GLU A 56 -28.00 1.98 -24.21
N LEU A 57 -27.13 1.73 -25.20
CA LEU A 57 -25.95 0.89 -25.01
C LEU A 57 -24.87 1.63 -24.20
N SER A 58 -24.78 2.95 -24.38
CA SER A 58 -23.92 3.83 -23.58
C SER A 58 -24.37 3.88 -22.12
N THR A 59 -25.67 3.99 -21.83
CA THR A 59 -26.18 3.95 -20.44
C THR A 59 -26.04 2.55 -19.82
N LEU A 60 -26.30 1.46 -20.55
CA LEU A 60 -26.05 0.10 -20.07
C LEU A 60 -24.58 -0.14 -19.74
N THR A 61 -23.65 0.36 -20.56
CA THR A 61 -22.21 0.30 -20.27
C THR A 61 -21.86 1.12 -19.02
N THR A 62 -22.43 2.33 -18.89
CA THR A 62 -22.26 3.20 -17.72
C THR A 62 -22.80 2.56 -16.44
N HIS A 63 -23.88 1.76 -16.52
CA HIS A 63 -24.38 1.00 -15.37
C HIS A 63 -23.49 -0.19 -14.97
N LEU A 64 -22.67 -0.72 -15.88
CA LEU A 64 -21.70 -1.78 -15.60
C LEU A 64 -20.36 -1.22 -15.07
N THR A 65 -19.97 -0.01 -15.46
CA THR A 65 -18.83 0.73 -14.90
C THR A 65 -19.30 1.81 -13.93
N GLY A 66 -19.55 1.44 -12.67
CA GLY A 66 -20.22 2.26 -11.65
C GLY A 66 -19.51 3.53 -11.14
N HIS A 67 -19.00 4.37 -12.04
CA HIS A 67 -18.64 5.76 -11.77
C HIS A 67 -19.88 6.64 -11.96
N SER A 68 -20.41 7.18 -10.86
CA SER A 68 -21.38 8.28 -10.90
C SER A 68 -20.73 9.55 -11.45
N THR A 69 -21.29 10.13 -12.50
CA THR A 69 -20.66 11.16 -13.34
C THR A 69 -20.54 12.56 -12.73
N ASP A 70 -21.03 12.78 -11.49
CA ASP A 70 -21.11 14.11 -10.86
C ASP A 70 -19.87 14.50 -10.03
N ASP A 71 -19.03 13.55 -9.60
CA ASP A 71 -17.78 13.85 -8.91
C ASP A 71 -16.70 14.30 -9.91
N THR A 72 -16.76 15.57 -10.33
CA THR A 72 -15.64 16.22 -11.04
C THR A 72 -14.38 16.21 -10.17
N PHE A 73 -13.19 15.95 -10.73
CA PHE A 73 -11.91 16.01 -10.01
C PHE A 73 -11.00 17.12 -10.57
N PRO A 74 -10.24 17.85 -9.73
CA PRO A 74 -9.42 18.96 -10.19
C PRO A 74 -8.07 18.54 -10.81
N ASP A 75 -7.60 17.32 -10.55
CA ASP A 75 -6.35 16.73 -11.09
C ASP A 75 -5.11 17.66 -11.01
N GLY A 76 -5.07 18.51 -9.98
CA GLY A 76 -4.09 19.56 -9.79
C GLY A 76 -4.64 20.78 -9.03
N GLY A 77 -4.00 21.93 -9.21
CA GLY A 77 -4.25 23.15 -8.45
C GLY A 77 -3.53 23.18 -7.10
N LEU A 78 -3.29 24.39 -6.58
CA LEU A 78 -2.47 24.62 -5.39
C LEU A 78 -2.98 23.84 -4.16
N GLN A 79 -4.30 23.74 -3.97
CA GLN A 79 -4.87 23.02 -2.82
C GLN A 79 -4.61 21.50 -2.89
N ALA A 80 -4.69 20.88 -4.07
CA ALA A 80 -4.41 19.45 -4.24
C ALA A 80 -2.93 19.12 -3.96
N TRP A 81 -2.03 19.96 -4.46
CA TRP A 81 -0.59 19.83 -4.18
C TRP A 81 -0.23 20.14 -2.71
N CYS A 82 -0.94 21.05 -2.04
CA CYS A 82 -0.85 21.19 -0.58
C CYS A 82 -1.26 19.91 0.15
N VAL A 83 -2.32 19.21 -0.28
CA VAL A 83 -2.71 17.92 0.33
C VAL A 83 -1.63 16.85 0.11
N VAL A 84 -1.03 16.77 -1.07
CA VAL A 84 0.13 15.88 -1.34
C VAL A 84 1.32 16.20 -0.42
N ALA A 85 1.67 17.48 -0.24
CA ALA A 85 2.73 17.89 0.68
C ALA A 85 2.37 17.61 2.16
N GLY A 86 1.09 17.77 2.55
CA GLY A 86 0.61 17.42 3.87
C GLY A 86 0.70 15.91 4.15
N SER A 87 0.29 15.09 3.19
CA SER A 87 0.43 13.64 3.25
C SER A 87 1.90 13.20 3.27
N PHE A 88 2.78 13.84 2.49
CA PHE A 88 4.23 13.61 2.56
C PHE A 88 4.77 13.83 3.98
N CYS A 89 4.40 14.93 4.65
CA CYS A 89 4.81 15.20 6.03
C CYS A 89 4.28 14.15 7.03
N LEU A 90 3.01 13.73 6.90
CA LEU A 90 2.42 12.69 7.75
C LEU A 90 3.09 11.32 7.55
N LEU A 91 3.38 10.95 6.30
CA LEU A 91 4.04 9.70 5.94
C LEU A 91 5.51 9.68 6.36
N MET A 92 6.19 10.83 6.25
CA MET A 92 7.52 11.03 6.82
C MET A 92 7.48 10.84 8.34
N GLY A 93 6.56 11.51 9.04
CA GLY A 93 6.43 11.41 10.49
C GLY A 93 6.03 10.04 11.02
N THR A 94 5.35 9.20 10.23
CA THR A 94 4.83 7.88 10.66
C THR A 94 5.66 6.71 10.13
N PHE A 95 5.54 6.39 8.84
CA PHE A 95 6.30 5.31 8.20
C PHE A 95 7.82 5.55 8.27
N GLY A 96 8.27 6.80 8.24
CA GLY A 96 9.69 7.12 8.44
C GLY A 96 10.22 6.68 9.81
N VAL A 97 9.42 6.84 10.88
CA VAL A 97 9.77 6.32 12.20
C VAL A 97 9.67 4.79 12.23
N MET A 98 8.68 4.20 11.55
CA MET A 98 8.53 2.75 11.42
C MET A 98 9.76 2.09 10.79
N ASN A 99 10.28 2.66 9.69
CA ASN A 99 11.53 2.24 9.05
C ASN A 99 12.77 2.39 9.95
N THR A 100 12.66 3.18 11.03
CA THR A 100 13.77 3.50 11.95
C THR A 100 13.72 2.66 13.24
N THR A 101 12.67 1.88 13.48
CA THR A 101 12.46 1.22 14.79
C THR A 101 13.53 0.21 15.18
N GLY A 102 14.28 -0.37 14.23
CA GLY A 102 15.41 -1.26 14.54
C GLY A 102 16.51 -0.58 15.37
N ILE A 103 16.68 0.74 15.24
CA ILE A 103 17.64 1.52 16.05
C ILE A 103 17.12 1.69 17.48
N LEU A 104 15.81 1.88 17.66
CA LEU A 104 15.19 1.88 18.99
C LEU A 104 15.29 0.49 19.63
N GLN A 105 15.00 -0.58 18.89
CA GLN A 105 15.16 -1.97 19.34
C GLN A 105 16.59 -2.26 19.80
N ASN A 106 17.60 -1.90 19.00
CA ASN A 106 19.00 -2.09 19.35
C ASN A 106 19.40 -1.26 20.59
N TYR A 107 18.94 0.00 20.70
CA TYR A 107 19.21 0.82 21.88
C TYR A 107 18.58 0.21 23.14
N PHE A 108 17.32 -0.22 23.09
CA PHE A 108 16.66 -0.88 24.22
C PHE A 108 17.37 -2.18 24.62
N ALA A 109 17.71 -3.03 23.64
CA ALA A 109 18.39 -4.32 23.87
C ALA A 109 19.82 -4.17 24.42
N THR A 110 20.47 -3.02 24.25
CA THR A 110 21.80 -2.73 24.81
C THR A 110 21.77 -1.90 26.09
N HIS A 111 20.64 -1.27 26.42
CA HIS A 111 20.50 -0.37 27.57
C HIS A 111 19.35 -0.82 28.50
N GLN A 112 18.15 -0.24 28.37
CA GLN A 112 17.08 -0.41 29.38
C GLN A 112 16.53 -1.83 29.50
N LEU A 113 16.59 -2.61 28.42
CA LEU A 113 16.04 -3.97 28.29
C LEU A 113 17.16 -5.02 28.11
N ALA A 114 18.41 -4.71 28.48
CA ALA A 114 19.56 -5.60 28.30
C ALA A 114 19.46 -6.95 29.07
N SER A 115 18.50 -7.10 29.98
CA SER A 115 18.16 -8.36 30.66
C SER A 115 17.10 -9.22 29.94
N TYR A 116 16.55 -8.75 28.83
CA TYR A 116 15.55 -9.45 28.01
C TYR A 116 16.18 -10.04 26.74
N SER A 117 15.61 -11.12 26.22
CA SER A 117 16.07 -11.69 24.95
C SER A 117 15.85 -10.70 23.78
N PRO A 118 16.70 -10.71 22.74
CA PRO A 118 16.49 -9.88 21.54
C PRO A 118 15.11 -10.11 20.90
N SER A 119 14.61 -11.36 20.96
CA SER A 119 13.27 -11.76 20.52
C SER A 119 12.13 -11.16 21.35
N ALA A 120 12.32 -10.89 22.64
CA ALA A 120 11.36 -10.16 23.46
C ALA A 120 11.37 -8.66 23.14
N VAL A 121 12.56 -8.05 22.99
CA VAL A 121 12.67 -6.62 22.61
C VAL A 121 12.08 -6.37 21.22
N GLY A 122 12.24 -7.31 20.28
CA GLY A 122 11.67 -7.25 18.92
C GLY A 122 10.14 -7.25 18.84
N TRP A 123 9.42 -7.65 19.90
CA TRP A 123 7.96 -7.50 19.94
C TRP A 123 7.51 -6.03 20.03
N ILE A 124 8.31 -5.13 20.60
CA ILE A 124 7.94 -3.71 20.72
C ILE A 124 7.78 -3.03 19.35
N PRO A 125 8.76 -3.08 18.41
CA PRO A 125 8.59 -2.53 17.06
C PRO A 125 7.63 -3.36 16.19
N GLY A 126 7.54 -4.67 16.41
CA GLY A 126 6.52 -5.51 15.81
C GLY A 126 5.11 -5.04 16.15
N LEU A 127 4.83 -4.77 17.43
CA LEU A 127 3.53 -4.24 17.88
C LEU A 127 3.29 -2.80 17.42
N PHE A 128 4.32 -1.95 17.35
CA PHE A 128 4.19 -0.61 16.76
C PHE A 128 3.67 -0.69 15.31
N THR A 129 4.25 -1.61 14.53
CA THR A 129 3.87 -1.86 13.14
C THR A 129 2.50 -2.54 13.03
N PHE A 130 2.19 -3.49 13.93
CA PHE A 130 0.89 -4.13 14.03
C PHE A 130 -0.22 -3.09 14.24
N PHE A 131 -0.16 -2.30 15.31
CA PHE A 131 -1.19 -1.29 15.58
C PHE A 131 -1.20 -0.18 14.51
N GLY A 132 -0.03 0.18 13.97
CA GLY A 132 0.18 1.13 12.87
C GLY A 132 -0.55 0.77 11.56
N LEU A 133 -0.84 -0.51 11.33
CA LEU A 133 -1.55 -1.00 10.14
C LEU A 133 -2.92 -1.61 10.47
N CYS A 134 -3.08 -2.25 11.63
CA CYS A 134 -4.29 -2.94 12.06
C CYS A 134 -5.45 -1.99 12.36
N ILE A 135 -5.18 -0.87 13.05
CA ILE A 135 -6.21 0.11 13.45
C ILE A 135 -6.82 0.84 12.24
N SER A 136 -6.15 0.80 11.08
CA SER A 136 -6.63 1.34 9.81
C SER A 136 -8.06 0.90 9.45
N VAL A 137 -8.47 -0.34 9.80
CA VAL A 137 -9.83 -0.86 9.55
C VAL A 137 -10.94 -0.08 10.27
N GLN A 138 -10.62 0.60 11.36
CA GLN A 138 -11.53 1.49 12.07
C GLN A 138 -11.38 2.94 11.60
N VAL A 139 -10.14 3.38 11.34
CA VAL A 139 -9.84 4.74 10.88
C VAL A 139 -10.42 5.01 9.49
N GLY A 140 -10.39 4.04 8.59
CA GLY A 140 -10.93 4.14 7.23
C GLY A 140 -12.42 4.55 7.20
N PRO A 141 -13.34 3.76 7.78
CA PRO A 141 -14.77 4.11 7.86
C PRO A 141 -15.04 5.38 8.68
N MET A 142 -14.18 5.72 9.65
CA MET A 142 -14.26 7.01 10.36
C MET A 142 -13.87 8.18 9.45
N PHE A 143 -12.85 8.03 8.61
CA PHE A 143 -12.41 9.05 7.65
C PHE A 143 -13.48 9.32 6.59
N ASP A 144 -14.05 8.26 5.99
CA ASP A 144 -15.12 8.36 4.98
C ASP A 144 -16.39 9.09 5.51
N ARG A 145 -16.64 9.02 6.83
CA ARG A 145 -17.81 9.63 7.49
C ARG A 145 -17.55 11.01 8.10
N TYR A 146 -16.47 11.16 8.86
CA TYR A 146 -16.20 12.37 9.66
C TYR A 146 -15.21 13.33 8.98
N GLY A 147 -14.39 12.83 8.05
CA GLY A 147 -13.30 13.56 7.41
C GLY A 147 -12.01 13.64 8.24
N PRO A 148 -10.93 14.19 7.66
CA PRO A 148 -9.57 14.07 8.20
C PRO A 148 -9.34 14.80 9.51
N ARG A 149 -9.82 16.05 9.66
CA ARG A 149 -9.32 16.98 10.70
C ARG A 149 -9.40 16.43 12.12
N GLY A 150 -10.54 15.86 12.52
CA GLY A 150 -10.70 15.31 13.88
C GLY A 150 -9.78 14.10 14.13
N ILE A 151 -9.61 13.26 13.12
CA ILE A 151 -8.76 12.06 13.17
C ILE A 151 -7.28 12.45 13.21
N LEU A 152 -6.85 13.43 12.40
CA LEU A 152 -5.47 13.92 12.39
C LEU A 152 -5.09 14.62 13.71
N ILE A 153 -6.01 15.39 14.32
CA ILE A 153 -5.79 16.00 15.63
C ILE A 153 -5.68 14.91 16.72
N ALA A 154 -6.63 13.98 16.77
CA ALA A 154 -6.61 12.87 17.73
C ALA A 154 -5.37 11.98 17.56
N GLY A 155 -5.01 11.66 16.31
CA GLY A 155 -3.81 10.91 15.95
C GLY A 155 -2.53 11.62 16.36
N THR A 156 -2.43 12.94 16.11
CA THR A 156 -1.26 13.75 16.51
C THR A 156 -1.07 13.75 18.02
N ILE A 157 -2.15 13.99 18.78
CA ILE A 157 -2.11 13.95 20.25
C ILE A 157 -1.69 12.56 20.74
N CYS A 158 -2.36 11.52 20.27
CA CYS A 158 -2.07 10.12 20.61
C CYS A 158 -0.60 9.75 20.33
N TYR A 159 -0.10 10.08 19.14
CA TYR A 159 1.25 9.74 18.68
C TYR A 159 2.34 10.49 19.46
N VAL A 160 2.17 11.79 19.69
CA VAL A 160 3.15 12.62 20.41
C VAL A 160 3.13 12.32 21.91
N THR A 161 1.96 12.04 22.51
CA THR A 161 1.87 11.54 23.89
C THR A 161 2.58 10.19 24.03
N GLY A 162 2.46 9.30 23.04
CA GLY A 162 3.23 8.04 22.98
C GLY A 162 4.73 8.26 23.11
N PHE A 163 5.32 9.17 22.32
CA PHE A 163 6.76 9.48 22.45
C PHE A 163 7.13 10.21 23.75
N ILE A 164 6.29 11.11 24.26
CA ILE A 164 6.58 11.80 25.54
C ILE A 164 6.59 10.79 26.70
N LEU A 165 5.67 9.82 26.73
CA LEU A 165 5.66 8.76 27.74
C LEU A 165 6.77 7.71 27.52
N LEU A 166 7.18 7.47 26.27
CA LEU A 166 8.34 6.63 25.93
C LEU A 166 9.64 7.19 26.51
N ALA A 167 9.81 8.52 26.56
CA ALA A 167 10.97 9.16 27.18
C ALA A 167 11.07 8.89 28.70
N GLU A 168 9.95 8.64 29.37
CA GLU A 168 9.88 8.30 30.80
C GLU A 168 9.66 6.80 31.06
N SER A 169 9.80 5.96 30.03
CA SER A 169 9.64 4.51 30.13
C SER A 169 10.87 3.81 30.74
N HIS A 170 10.62 2.85 31.62
CA HIS A 170 11.64 2.14 32.40
C HIS A 170 11.42 0.62 32.49
N LEU A 171 10.16 0.15 32.58
CA LEU A 171 9.82 -1.28 32.58
C LEU A 171 9.39 -1.72 31.17
N TYR A 172 9.65 -2.98 30.79
CA TYR A 172 9.31 -3.55 29.48
C TYR A 172 7.88 -3.20 29.00
N TRP A 173 6.88 -3.33 29.88
CA TRP A 173 5.49 -3.03 29.54
C TRP A 173 5.21 -1.54 29.27
N HIS A 174 6.02 -0.61 29.80
CA HIS A 174 5.94 0.80 29.43
C HIS A 174 6.27 0.98 27.94
N PHE A 175 7.34 0.34 27.45
CA PHE A 175 7.74 0.43 26.03
C PHE A 175 6.71 -0.23 25.11
N VAL A 176 6.15 -1.37 25.51
CA VAL A 176 5.05 -2.04 24.79
C VAL A 176 3.81 -1.14 24.68
N LEU A 177 3.38 -0.50 25.77
CA LEU A 177 2.20 0.37 25.72
C LEU A 177 2.47 1.72 25.02
N THR A 178 3.62 2.35 25.25
CA THR A 178 3.91 3.70 24.75
C THR A 178 4.33 3.69 23.28
N LEU A 179 5.35 2.91 22.91
CA LEU A 179 5.79 2.79 21.53
C LEU A 179 4.91 1.82 20.74
N GLY A 180 4.64 0.62 21.28
CA GLY A 180 3.87 -0.41 20.58
C GLY A 180 2.41 0.00 20.36
N VAL A 181 1.62 0.07 21.43
CA VAL A 181 0.17 0.27 21.33
C VAL A 181 -0.21 1.73 21.03
N LEU A 182 0.25 2.68 21.85
CA LEU A 182 -0.21 4.07 21.82
C LEU A 182 0.36 4.81 20.60
N SER A 183 1.69 4.81 20.42
CA SER A 183 2.28 5.37 19.20
C SER A 183 1.84 4.61 17.94
N GLY A 184 1.68 3.28 17.98
CA GLY A 184 1.17 2.51 16.83
C GLY A 184 -0.23 2.95 16.42
N THR A 185 -1.13 3.09 17.39
CA THR A 185 -2.49 3.64 17.17
C THR A 185 -2.44 5.06 16.61
N GLY A 186 -1.61 5.94 17.17
CA GLY A 186 -1.43 7.30 16.67
C GLY A 186 -0.93 7.35 15.22
N ALA A 187 0.05 6.49 14.88
CA ALA A 187 0.56 6.35 13.53
C ALA A 187 -0.52 5.90 12.54
N ALA A 188 -1.35 4.90 12.89
CA ALA A 188 -2.44 4.42 12.05
C ALA A 188 -3.49 5.50 11.73
N LEU A 189 -3.85 6.33 12.72
CA LEU A 189 -4.78 7.46 12.54
C LEU A 189 -4.24 8.48 11.52
N LEU A 190 -2.93 8.75 11.57
CA LEU A 190 -2.27 9.73 10.72
C LEU A 190 -1.99 9.19 9.31
N SER A 191 -1.47 7.98 9.20
CA SER A 191 -1.04 7.35 7.94
C SER A 191 -2.23 6.96 7.04
N THR A 192 -3.28 6.38 7.62
CA THR A 192 -4.51 6.02 6.89
C THR A 192 -5.15 7.25 6.25
N VAL A 193 -5.24 8.36 7.01
CA VAL A 193 -5.81 9.61 6.51
C VAL A 193 -4.91 10.26 5.47
N ALA A 194 -3.58 10.21 5.64
CA ALA A 194 -2.64 10.72 4.64
C ALA A 194 -2.80 10.02 3.28
N LEU A 195 -2.93 8.69 3.27
CA LEU A 195 -3.11 7.90 2.05
C LEU A 195 -4.51 8.04 1.45
N ALA A 196 -5.56 7.95 2.27
CA ALA A 196 -6.94 8.02 1.80
C ALA A 196 -7.36 9.44 1.33
N SER A 197 -6.64 10.50 1.72
CA SER A 197 -6.94 11.87 1.29
C SER A 197 -6.49 12.18 -0.14
N VAL A 198 -5.38 11.62 -0.62
CA VAL A 198 -4.80 12.00 -1.93
C VAL A 198 -5.71 11.62 -3.11
N PRO A 199 -6.30 10.41 -3.19
CA PRO A 199 -7.28 10.05 -4.23
C PRO A 199 -8.58 10.87 -4.24
N GLN A 200 -8.85 11.72 -3.25
CA GLN A 200 -10.02 12.61 -3.28
C GLN A 200 -9.81 13.87 -4.14
N TRP A 201 -8.55 14.16 -4.51
CA TRP A 201 -8.17 15.36 -5.27
C TRP A 201 -7.65 15.07 -6.68
N PHE A 202 -7.29 13.81 -6.95
CA PHE A 202 -6.76 13.36 -8.23
C PHE A 202 -7.45 12.07 -8.64
N ASP A 203 -7.85 11.97 -9.90
CA ASP A 203 -8.36 10.76 -10.52
C ASP A 203 -7.40 10.29 -11.62
N ARG A 204 -7.21 11.11 -12.67
CA ARG A 204 -6.29 10.81 -13.77
C ARG A 204 -4.81 10.86 -13.37
N LYS A 205 -4.48 11.42 -12.21
CA LYS A 205 -3.10 11.53 -11.69
C LYS A 205 -2.94 10.94 -10.28
N ALA A 206 -3.85 10.04 -9.88
CA ALA A 206 -3.90 9.54 -8.51
C ALA A 206 -2.67 8.72 -8.12
N ALA A 207 -2.16 7.87 -9.01
CA ALA A 207 -0.99 7.04 -8.72
C ALA A 207 0.29 7.88 -8.69
N PHE A 208 0.42 8.89 -9.55
CA PHE A 208 1.52 9.85 -9.52
C PHE A 208 1.49 10.74 -8.26
N ALA A 209 0.32 11.20 -7.82
CA ALA A 209 0.17 11.99 -6.60
C ALA A 209 0.51 11.19 -5.33
N ILE A 210 0.11 9.91 -5.25
CA ILE A 210 0.56 9.01 -4.17
C ILE A 210 2.06 8.71 -4.31
N GLY A 211 2.56 8.51 -5.53
CA GLY A 211 3.97 8.30 -5.84
C GLY A 211 4.89 9.45 -5.43
N ILE A 212 4.39 10.69 -5.40
CA ILE A 212 5.07 11.87 -4.82
C ILE A 212 4.92 11.95 -3.30
N SER A 213 3.81 11.46 -2.74
CA SER A 213 3.56 11.47 -1.28
C SER A 213 4.44 10.44 -0.54
N MET A 214 4.59 9.24 -1.10
CA MET A 214 5.27 8.09 -0.47
C MET A 214 6.79 8.27 -0.22
N PRO A 215 7.57 8.99 -1.04
CA PRO A 215 8.96 9.35 -0.75
C PRO A 215 9.20 10.00 0.61
N GLY A 216 8.19 10.66 1.22
CA GLY A 216 8.30 11.18 2.59
C GLY A 216 8.64 10.09 3.61
N ALA A 217 8.04 8.91 3.49
CA ALA A 217 8.34 7.74 4.32
C ALA A 217 9.80 7.25 4.15
N GLY A 218 10.34 7.35 2.94
CA GLY A 218 11.74 7.04 2.66
C GLY A 218 12.68 8.08 3.28
N LEU A 219 12.39 9.37 3.06
CA LEU A 219 13.19 10.48 3.60
C LEU A 219 13.23 10.48 5.14
N GLY A 220 12.10 10.20 5.81
CA GLY A 220 12.07 10.02 7.26
C GLY A 220 12.92 8.84 7.73
N GLY A 221 12.84 7.70 7.01
CA GLY A 221 13.68 6.52 7.24
C GLY A 221 15.18 6.73 6.99
N VAL A 222 15.58 7.82 6.29
CA VAL A 222 16.99 8.22 6.16
C VAL A 222 17.38 9.23 7.23
N ILE A 223 16.55 10.24 7.52
CA ILE A 223 16.88 11.33 8.44
C ILE A 223 16.85 10.88 9.91
N PHE A 224 15.82 10.16 10.33
CA PHE A 224 15.63 9.82 11.75
C PHE A 224 16.73 8.91 12.32
N PRO A 225 17.33 7.94 11.59
CA PRO A 225 18.53 7.24 12.04
C PRO A 225 19.67 8.15 12.51
N PHE A 226 19.96 9.23 11.78
CA PHE A 226 20.99 10.18 12.17
C PHE A 226 20.58 10.99 13.40
N VAL A 227 19.30 11.39 13.49
CA VAL A 227 18.78 12.12 14.67
C VAL A 227 18.83 11.25 15.93
N PHE A 228 18.43 9.98 15.87
CA PHE A 228 18.58 9.05 16.98
C PHE A 228 20.05 8.82 17.35
N ARG A 229 20.91 8.52 16.37
CA ARG A 229 22.33 8.23 16.62
C ARG A 229 23.07 9.42 17.25
N ALA A 230 22.89 10.63 16.70
CA ALA A 230 23.52 11.84 17.23
C ALA A 230 22.86 12.33 18.54
N GLY A 231 21.55 12.10 18.70
CA GLY A 231 20.86 12.37 19.95
C GLY A 231 21.37 11.48 21.09
N PHE A 232 21.39 10.15 20.89
CA PHE A 232 21.79 9.22 21.94
C PHE A 232 23.24 9.44 22.43
N SER A 233 24.16 9.87 21.55
CA SER A 233 25.54 10.17 21.93
C SER A 233 25.74 11.53 22.62
N ASN A 234 24.93 12.56 22.32
CA ASN A 234 25.15 13.93 22.82
C ASN A 234 24.12 14.42 23.85
N LEU A 235 22.87 13.92 23.76
CA LEU A 235 21.73 14.34 24.58
C LEU A 235 21.24 13.21 25.52
N GLY A 236 21.65 11.97 25.24
CA GLY A 236 21.19 10.77 25.95
C GLY A 236 19.73 10.41 25.64
N TYR A 237 19.28 9.29 26.19
CA TYR A 237 17.99 8.68 25.85
C TYR A 237 16.79 9.65 25.94
N LYS A 238 16.50 10.19 27.13
CA LYS A 238 15.25 10.93 27.39
C LYS A 238 15.09 12.16 26.49
N TRP A 239 16.16 12.93 26.31
CA TRP A 239 16.13 14.12 25.45
C TRP A 239 16.06 13.77 23.97
N THR A 240 16.64 12.65 23.54
CA THR A 240 16.53 12.18 22.14
C THR A 240 15.10 11.79 21.79
N ILE A 241 14.41 11.06 22.68
CA ILE A 241 13.00 10.70 22.45
C ILE A 241 12.10 11.95 22.48
N ARG A 242 12.35 12.91 23.38
CA ARG A 242 11.64 14.21 23.40
C ARG A 242 11.90 15.05 22.15
N LEU A 243 13.12 15.06 21.62
CA LEU A 243 13.48 15.74 20.37
C LEU A 243 12.72 15.13 19.18
N MET A 244 12.65 13.80 19.11
CA MET A 244 11.86 13.11 18.09
C MET A 244 10.35 13.33 18.26
N ALA A 245 9.83 13.40 19.49
CA ALA A 245 8.44 13.79 19.75
C ALA A 245 8.12 15.20 19.18
N LEU A 246 9.04 16.16 19.35
CA LEU A 246 8.90 17.52 18.81
C LEU A 246 9.00 17.54 17.27
N LEU A 247 9.95 16.80 16.69
CA LEU A 247 10.12 16.72 15.23
C LEU A 247 8.86 16.10 14.58
N VAL A 248 8.38 14.99 15.13
CA VAL A 248 7.13 14.33 14.70
C VAL A 248 5.93 15.25 14.89
N LEU A 249 5.82 15.98 16.01
CA LEU A 249 4.77 16.97 16.24
C LEU A 249 4.74 18.04 15.14
N ILE A 250 5.89 18.59 14.75
CA ILE A 250 5.99 19.61 13.69
C ILE A 250 5.49 19.04 12.35
N LEU A 251 5.95 17.84 11.96
CA LEU A 251 5.50 17.17 10.74
C LEU A 251 3.98 16.88 10.75
N CYS A 252 3.45 16.42 11.89
CA CYS A 252 2.04 16.10 12.04
C CYS A 252 1.14 17.34 12.07
N VAL A 253 1.59 18.45 12.67
CA VAL A 253 0.87 19.74 12.65
C VAL A 253 0.85 20.33 11.23
N LEU A 254 1.98 20.34 10.53
CA LEU A 254 2.04 20.77 9.12
C LEU A 254 1.11 19.92 8.25
N GLY A 255 1.16 18.59 8.41
CA GLY A 255 0.24 17.66 7.76
C GLY A 255 -1.24 17.94 8.05
N THR A 256 -1.58 18.18 9.31
CA THR A 256 -2.96 18.47 9.76
C THR A 256 -3.52 19.79 9.23
N VAL A 257 -2.67 20.80 9.03
CA VAL A 257 -3.05 22.09 8.44
C VAL A 257 -3.22 22.00 6.91
N LEU A 258 -2.36 21.22 6.25
CA LEU A 258 -2.32 21.08 4.80
C LEU A 258 -3.38 20.10 4.26
N VAL A 259 -3.61 18.96 4.92
CA VAL A 259 -4.56 17.93 4.48
C VAL A 259 -6.01 18.39 4.68
N LYS A 260 -6.79 18.30 3.61
CA LYS A 260 -8.22 18.65 3.55
C LYS A 260 -8.96 17.55 2.79
N ALA A 261 -10.14 17.14 3.29
CA ALA A 261 -11.05 16.33 2.48
C ALA A 261 -11.71 17.21 1.42
N ARG A 262 -12.10 16.57 0.32
CA ARG A 262 -12.83 17.21 -0.78
C ARG A 262 -14.22 16.62 -0.96
N LEU A 263 -14.37 15.30 -0.81
CA LEU A 263 -15.65 14.62 -0.98
C LEU A 263 -16.64 15.03 0.12
N PRO A 264 -17.95 15.14 -0.21
CA PRO A 264 -18.98 15.39 0.79
C PRO A 264 -19.04 14.22 1.79
N LYS A 265 -19.28 14.52 3.07
CA LYS A 265 -19.33 13.53 4.16
C LYS A 265 -20.29 12.39 3.81
N GLY A 266 -19.75 11.18 3.70
CA GLY A 266 -20.54 10.04 3.25
C GLY A 266 -21.67 9.70 4.23
N ARG A 267 -22.85 9.36 3.70
CA ARG A 267 -23.93 8.69 4.48
C ARG A 267 -23.58 7.23 4.84
N SER A 268 -22.35 6.79 4.54
CA SER A 268 -21.85 5.45 4.86
C SER A 268 -21.85 5.19 6.37
N LYS A 269 -22.10 3.93 6.75
CA LYS A 269 -22.02 3.51 8.15
C LYS A 269 -20.53 3.41 8.52
N SER A 270 -20.11 4.13 9.57
CA SER A 270 -18.77 4.00 10.17
C SER A 270 -18.69 2.67 10.93
N THR A 271 -18.66 1.56 10.20
CA THR A 271 -18.73 0.19 10.69
C THR A 271 -17.93 -0.69 9.73
N ILE A 272 -17.20 -1.67 10.26
CA ILE A 272 -16.31 -2.52 9.44
C ILE A 272 -17.16 -3.35 8.48
N ASN A 273 -17.12 -3.00 7.18
CA ASN A 273 -17.88 -3.71 6.16
C ASN A 273 -17.12 -4.96 5.68
N LEU A 274 -17.09 -6.00 6.51
CA LEU A 274 -16.52 -7.31 6.16
C LEU A 274 -17.14 -7.91 4.88
N ARG A 275 -18.35 -7.45 4.49
CA ARG A 275 -19.00 -7.85 3.24
C ARG A 275 -18.20 -7.47 1.99
N SER A 276 -17.28 -6.50 2.06
CA SER A 276 -16.34 -6.22 0.98
C SER A 276 -15.51 -7.43 0.58
N LEU A 277 -15.23 -8.36 1.51
CA LEU A 277 -14.51 -9.61 1.22
C LEU A 277 -15.36 -10.65 0.45
N GLN A 278 -16.65 -10.39 0.21
CA GLN A 278 -17.48 -11.17 -0.71
C GLN A 278 -17.28 -10.74 -2.17
N ASP A 279 -16.69 -9.56 -2.42
CA ASP A 279 -16.27 -9.15 -3.76
C ASP A 279 -14.91 -9.79 -4.09
N ALA A 280 -14.93 -10.78 -4.98
CA ALA A 280 -13.72 -11.50 -5.39
C ALA A 280 -12.62 -10.57 -5.93
N ARG A 281 -12.97 -9.42 -6.55
CA ARG A 281 -11.97 -8.45 -7.04
C ARG A 281 -11.23 -7.79 -5.88
N PHE A 282 -11.94 -7.44 -4.81
CA PHE A 282 -11.36 -6.86 -3.60
C PHE A 282 -10.56 -7.89 -2.80
N THR A 283 -11.05 -9.12 -2.68
CA THR A 283 -10.36 -10.19 -1.93
C THR A 283 -9.07 -10.63 -2.61
N TRP A 284 -9.05 -10.82 -3.94
CA TRP A 284 -7.82 -11.14 -4.66
C TRP A 284 -6.81 -9.98 -4.65
N LEU A 285 -7.26 -8.72 -4.75
CA LEU A 285 -6.36 -7.57 -4.59
C LEU A 285 -5.78 -7.50 -3.17
N THR A 286 -6.60 -7.73 -2.14
CA THR A 286 -6.18 -7.75 -0.73
C THR A 286 -5.14 -8.86 -0.47
N PHE A 287 -5.35 -10.06 -1.03
CA PHE A 287 -4.38 -11.16 -0.93
C PHE A 287 -3.07 -10.85 -1.68
N GLY A 288 -3.16 -10.24 -2.85
CA GLY A 288 -1.98 -9.77 -3.59
C GLY A 288 -1.17 -8.73 -2.81
N ILE A 289 -1.82 -7.74 -2.21
CA ILE A 289 -1.16 -6.72 -1.37
C ILE A 289 -0.55 -7.37 -0.12
N PHE A 290 -1.26 -8.29 0.55
CA PHE A 290 -0.74 -9.07 1.68
C PHE A 290 0.55 -9.82 1.33
N ALA A 291 0.60 -10.50 0.18
CA ALA A 291 1.79 -11.24 -0.27
C ALA A 291 2.98 -10.32 -0.59
N LEU A 292 2.72 -9.16 -1.20
CA LEU A 292 3.77 -8.19 -1.54
C LEU A 292 4.31 -7.44 -0.33
N GLU A 293 3.46 -7.07 0.63
CA GLU A 293 3.88 -6.44 1.88
C GLU A 293 4.67 -7.44 2.75
N LEU A 294 4.30 -8.73 2.75
CA LEU A 294 5.09 -9.80 3.37
C LEU A 294 6.49 -9.88 2.74
N GLU A 295 6.57 -9.92 1.40
CA GLU A 295 7.82 -9.98 0.63
C GLU A 295 8.72 -8.75 0.87
N VAL A 296 8.17 -7.55 0.80
CA VAL A 296 8.93 -6.29 1.01
C VAL A 296 9.54 -6.24 2.40
N PHE A 297 8.76 -6.51 3.45
CA PHE A 297 9.25 -6.43 4.83
C PHE A 297 10.20 -7.59 5.20
N ALA A 298 9.98 -8.80 4.67
CA ALA A 298 10.91 -9.91 4.88
C ALA A 298 12.22 -9.69 4.10
N GLY A 299 12.13 -9.27 2.84
CA GLY A 299 13.29 -9.02 1.97
C GLY A 299 14.21 -7.92 2.48
N LEU A 300 13.66 -6.84 3.04
CA LEU A 300 14.45 -5.75 3.65
C LEU A 300 15.31 -6.23 4.84
N GLY A 301 14.84 -7.19 5.62
CA GLY A 301 15.60 -7.78 6.74
C GLY A 301 16.55 -8.89 6.32
N LEU A 302 16.11 -9.80 5.46
CA LEU A 302 16.86 -11.01 5.09
C LEU A 302 17.95 -10.76 4.03
N TYR A 303 17.81 -9.76 3.16
CA TYR A 303 18.77 -9.53 2.08
C TYR A 303 20.19 -9.16 2.57
N PRO A 304 20.38 -8.23 3.54
CA PRO A 304 21.72 -7.95 4.08
C PRO A 304 22.36 -9.17 4.76
N THR A 305 21.55 -9.97 5.46
CA THR A 305 21.94 -11.24 6.09
C THR A 305 22.41 -12.25 5.03
N TYR A 306 21.66 -12.44 3.93
CA TYR A 306 22.07 -13.30 2.82
C TYR A 306 23.42 -12.88 2.22
N VAL A 307 23.64 -11.57 1.99
CA VAL A 307 24.90 -11.07 1.43
C VAL A 307 26.09 -11.39 2.34
N ILE A 308 25.93 -11.28 3.67
CA ILE A 308 26.97 -11.66 4.64
C ILE A 308 27.19 -13.19 4.64
N MET A 309 26.13 -13.99 4.55
CA MET A 309 26.22 -15.45 4.45
C MET A 309 26.93 -15.95 3.17
N GLN A 310 26.96 -15.14 2.10
CA GLN A 310 27.76 -15.40 0.89
C GLN A 310 29.25 -14.99 1.05
N GLY A 311 29.69 -14.58 2.25
CA GLY A 311 31.07 -14.19 2.53
C GLY A 311 31.44 -12.75 2.14
N PHE A 312 30.48 -11.91 1.74
CA PHE A 312 30.73 -10.50 1.48
C PHE A 312 30.72 -9.66 2.77
N SER A 313 31.45 -8.55 2.77
CA SER A 313 31.59 -7.70 3.96
C SER A 313 30.27 -7.03 4.37
N THR A 314 30.14 -6.72 5.66
CA THR A 314 29.02 -5.94 6.21
C THR A 314 28.88 -4.55 5.55
N ASN A 315 29.98 -3.96 5.09
CA ASN A 315 29.94 -2.71 4.31
C ASN A 315 29.28 -2.94 2.93
N THR A 316 29.56 -4.07 2.29
CA THR A 316 28.96 -4.46 1.00
C THR A 316 27.45 -4.67 1.14
N SER A 317 26.98 -5.37 2.18
CA SER A 317 25.55 -5.59 2.39
C SER A 317 24.78 -4.30 2.72
N VAL A 318 25.38 -3.39 3.49
CA VAL A 318 24.82 -2.06 3.76
C VAL A 318 24.75 -1.20 2.49
N VAL A 319 25.78 -1.22 1.63
CA VAL A 319 25.78 -0.48 0.36
C VAL A 319 24.74 -1.03 -0.62
N LEU A 320 24.60 -2.35 -0.73
CA LEU A 320 23.57 -2.98 -1.58
C LEU A 320 22.15 -2.61 -1.12
N LEU A 321 21.89 -2.63 0.19
CA LEU A 321 20.62 -2.17 0.76
C LEU A 321 20.37 -0.67 0.49
N ALA A 322 21.42 0.16 0.54
CA ALA A 322 21.30 1.59 0.21
C ALA A 322 20.96 1.81 -1.28
N VAL A 323 21.62 1.09 -2.19
CA VAL A 323 21.30 1.09 -3.64
C VAL A 323 19.86 0.67 -3.88
N GLN A 324 19.40 -0.39 -3.23
CA GLN A 324 18.01 -0.88 -3.34
C GLN A 324 16.99 0.15 -2.85
N ASN A 325 17.28 0.90 -1.79
CA ASN A 325 16.41 1.98 -1.29
C ASN A 325 16.39 3.22 -2.22
N VAL A 326 17.50 3.57 -2.86
CA VAL A 326 17.55 4.62 -3.88
C VAL A 326 16.73 4.20 -5.12
N ALA A 327 16.95 2.98 -5.61
CA ALA A 327 16.18 2.40 -6.71
C ALA A 327 14.67 2.32 -6.40
N SER A 328 14.30 1.92 -5.19
CA SER A 328 12.93 1.93 -4.67
C SER A 328 12.28 3.32 -4.66
N THR A 329 13.05 4.36 -4.33
CA THR A 329 12.58 5.75 -4.36
C THR A 329 12.32 6.23 -5.79
N ILE A 330 13.16 5.85 -6.76
CA ILE A 330 12.96 6.12 -8.18
C ILE A 330 11.74 5.35 -8.71
N GLY A 331 11.61 4.08 -8.32
CA GLY A 331 10.49 3.21 -8.69
C GLY A 331 9.13 3.84 -8.38
N ARG A 332 8.92 4.31 -7.13
CA ARG A 332 7.68 4.99 -6.69
C ARG A 332 7.26 6.16 -7.60
N LEU A 333 8.22 6.98 -8.02
CA LEU A 333 7.98 8.15 -8.85
C LEU A 333 7.63 7.76 -10.30
N VAL A 334 8.39 6.83 -10.88
CA VAL A 334 8.20 6.35 -12.27
C VAL A 334 6.91 5.54 -12.38
N ALA A 335 6.71 4.56 -11.50
CA ALA A 335 5.57 3.66 -11.51
C ALA A 335 4.24 4.38 -11.33
N GLY A 336 4.18 5.45 -10.52
CA GLY A 336 2.98 6.29 -10.42
C GLY A 336 2.58 6.93 -11.77
N GLY A 337 3.55 7.50 -12.49
CA GLY A 337 3.31 8.09 -13.81
C GLY A 337 3.00 7.06 -14.91
N VAL A 338 3.57 5.86 -14.83
CA VAL A 338 3.25 4.74 -15.74
C VAL A 338 1.85 4.19 -15.45
N ALA A 339 1.48 4.03 -14.18
CA ALA A 339 0.19 3.52 -13.71
C ALA A 339 -0.99 4.39 -14.15
N ASP A 340 -0.85 5.71 -14.10
CA ASP A 340 -1.88 6.64 -14.57
C ASP A 340 -2.03 6.66 -16.11
N ARG A 341 -1.07 6.09 -16.87
CA ARG A 341 -1.14 5.96 -18.35
C ARG A 341 -1.53 4.58 -18.86
N PHE A 342 -1.01 3.51 -18.26
CA PHE A 342 -1.19 2.12 -18.72
C PHE A 342 -2.17 1.31 -17.85
N GLY A 343 -2.73 1.92 -16.80
CA GLY A 343 -3.60 1.29 -15.82
C GLY A 343 -2.83 0.85 -14.58
N ARG A 344 -3.40 1.13 -13.40
CA ARG A 344 -2.71 0.96 -12.11
C ARG A 344 -2.43 -0.51 -11.81
N ILE A 345 -3.44 -1.37 -11.98
CA ILE A 345 -3.32 -2.82 -11.82
C ILE A 345 -2.35 -3.42 -12.87
N ASN A 346 -2.45 -3.04 -14.15
CA ASN A 346 -1.56 -3.54 -15.21
C ASN A 346 -0.09 -3.24 -14.89
N THR A 347 0.18 -2.01 -14.44
CA THR A 347 1.53 -1.56 -14.07
C THR A 347 2.04 -2.30 -12.84
N GLN A 348 1.20 -2.49 -11.83
CA GLN A 348 1.51 -3.32 -10.66
C GLN A 348 1.86 -4.77 -11.08
N THR A 349 1.06 -5.42 -11.92
CA THR A 349 1.35 -6.78 -12.43
C THR A 349 2.68 -6.84 -13.21
N GLY A 350 2.97 -5.86 -14.06
CA GLY A 350 4.25 -5.79 -14.78
C GLY A 350 5.46 -5.64 -13.85
N LEU A 351 5.32 -4.86 -12.77
CA LEU A 351 6.38 -4.67 -11.77
C LEU A 351 6.56 -5.91 -10.87
N ILE A 352 5.49 -6.64 -10.56
CA ILE A 352 5.57 -7.95 -9.88
C ILE A 352 6.32 -8.96 -10.76
N ALA A 353 6.02 -9.00 -12.06
CA ALA A 353 6.73 -9.87 -13.00
C ALA A 353 8.22 -9.50 -13.12
N LEU A 354 8.57 -8.21 -13.08
CA LEU A 354 9.95 -7.73 -13.05
C LEU A 354 10.66 -8.10 -11.73
N GLY A 355 9.99 -8.01 -10.59
CA GLY A 355 10.49 -8.45 -9.29
C GLY A 355 10.76 -9.95 -9.26
N ALA A 356 9.80 -10.76 -9.71
CA ALA A 356 9.96 -12.22 -9.84
C ALA A 356 11.11 -12.59 -10.81
N PHE A 357 11.24 -11.90 -11.94
CA PHE A 357 12.38 -12.06 -12.85
C PHE A 357 13.71 -11.75 -12.15
N ALA A 358 13.80 -10.66 -11.39
CA ALA A 358 15.00 -10.32 -10.64
C ALA A 358 15.36 -11.40 -9.60
N VAL A 359 14.38 -11.96 -8.89
CA VAL A 359 14.61 -13.06 -7.93
C VAL A 359 15.06 -14.34 -8.64
N PHE A 360 14.30 -14.84 -9.61
CA PHE A 360 14.56 -16.17 -10.20
C PHE A 360 15.68 -16.19 -11.25
N VAL A 361 15.93 -15.09 -11.96
CA VAL A 361 16.90 -15.03 -13.08
C VAL A 361 18.19 -14.28 -12.72
N ILE A 362 18.18 -13.48 -11.64
CA ILE A 362 19.38 -12.72 -11.21
C ILE A 362 19.85 -13.19 -9.84
N TRP A 363 19.02 -13.12 -8.79
CA TRP A 363 19.44 -13.49 -7.44
C TRP A 363 19.71 -14.99 -7.29
N LEU A 364 18.80 -15.86 -7.73
CA LEU A 364 18.94 -17.31 -7.57
C LEU A 364 20.20 -17.89 -8.27
N PRO A 365 20.55 -17.53 -9.52
CA PRO A 365 21.78 -18.03 -10.16
C PRO A 365 23.04 -17.21 -9.88
N PHE A 366 22.95 -15.90 -9.56
CA PHE A 366 24.12 -15.01 -9.42
C PHE A 366 24.25 -14.35 -8.03
N GLY A 367 23.51 -14.79 -7.02
CA GLY A 367 23.57 -14.26 -5.65
C GLY A 367 24.94 -14.39 -4.97
N ASN A 368 25.78 -15.32 -5.43
CA ASN A 368 27.16 -15.50 -4.98
C ASN A 368 28.14 -14.55 -5.72
N SER A 369 27.65 -13.69 -6.62
CA SER A 369 28.44 -12.71 -7.38
C SER A 369 28.07 -11.29 -6.96
N LEU A 370 29.07 -10.51 -6.57
CA LEU A 370 28.89 -9.11 -6.19
C LEU A 370 28.22 -8.28 -7.30
N VAL A 371 28.54 -8.54 -8.57
CA VAL A 371 27.88 -7.85 -9.70
C VAL A 371 26.42 -8.28 -9.84
N GLY A 372 26.13 -9.57 -9.64
CA GLY A 372 24.76 -10.10 -9.65
C GLY A 372 23.89 -9.45 -8.57
N LEU A 373 24.44 -9.31 -7.36
CA LEU A 373 23.79 -8.62 -6.23
C LEU A 373 23.53 -7.14 -6.52
N TYR A 374 24.48 -6.39 -7.10
CA TYR A 374 24.23 -4.99 -7.47
C TYR A 374 23.13 -4.84 -8.54
N VAL A 375 23.15 -5.68 -9.57
CA VAL A 375 22.12 -5.67 -10.62
C VAL A 375 20.75 -6.05 -10.06
N PHE A 376 20.70 -7.05 -9.17
CA PHE A 376 19.49 -7.41 -8.43
C PHE A 376 18.96 -6.22 -7.60
N SER A 377 19.78 -5.62 -6.74
CA SER A 377 19.36 -4.50 -5.89
C SER A 377 18.78 -3.31 -6.68
N VAL A 378 19.30 -3.01 -7.87
CA VAL A 378 18.73 -1.96 -8.73
C VAL A 378 17.37 -2.38 -9.32
N ILE A 379 17.29 -3.54 -9.97
CA ILE A 379 16.07 -3.97 -10.67
C ILE A 379 14.95 -4.31 -9.68
N PHE A 380 15.27 -5.08 -8.65
CA PHE A 380 14.34 -5.43 -7.57
C PHE A 380 13.94 -4.20 -6.75
N GLY A 381 14.87 -3.25 -6.53
CA GLY A 381 14.55 -1.97 -5.90
C GLY A 381 13.48 -1.18 -6.67
N LEU A 382 13.69 -0.97 -7.98
CA LEU A 382 12.74 -0.29 -8.87
C LEU A 382 11.34 -0.95 -8.86
N ALA A 383 11.29 -2.29 -8.85
CA ALA A 383 10.04 -3.04 -8.74
C ALA A 383 9.39 -2.88 -7.34
N SER A 384 10.05 -3.37 -6.29
CA SER A 384 9.52 -3.47 -4.92
C SER A 384 9.09 -2.14 -4.31
N GLY A 385 9.85 -1.07 -4.58
CA GLY A 385 9.52 0.26 -4.07
C GLY A 385 8.13 0.74 -4.49
N SER A 386 7.72 0.35 -5.69
CA SER A 386 6.48 0.77 -6.34
C SER A 386 5.23 0.11 -5.73
N PHE A 387 5.36 -1.08 -5.12
CA PHE A 387 4.23 -1.85 -4.61
C PHE A 387 3.45 -1.06 -3.53
N LEU A 388 4.17 -0.45 -2.59
CA LEU A 388 3.60 0.37 -1.50
C LEU A 388 2.85 1.61 -2.03
N SER A 389 3.35 2.24 -3.09
CA SER A 389 2.71 3.42 -3.71
C SER A 389 1.50 3.08 -4.58
N LEU A 390 1.45 1.89 -5.16
CA LEU A 390 0.36 1.48 -6.05
C LEU A 390 -0.78 0.76 -5.33
N ALA A 391 -0.53 0.10 -4.19
CA ALA A 391 -1.58 -0.55 -3.40
C ALA A 391 -2.78 0.37 -3.06
N PRO A 392 -2.60 1.61 -2.54
CA PRO A 392 -3.73 2.51 -2.27
C PRO A 392 -4.45 2.95 -3.55
N ALA A 393 -3.70 3.15 -4.65
CA ALA A 393 -4.24 3.61 -5.92
C ALA A 393 -5.05 2.51 -6.64
N CYS A 394 -4.67 1.24 -6.48
CA CYS A 394 -5.39 0.07 -6.96
C CYS A 394 -6.65 -0.21 -6.14
N ILE A 395 -6.58 -0.10 -4.80
CA ILE A 395 -7.77 -0.18 -3.93
C ILE A 395 -8.77 0.91 -4.32
N GLY A 396 -8.31 2.14 -4.54
CA GLY A 396 -9.13 3.24 -5.03
C GLY A 396 -9.79 2.96 -6.39
N GLN A 397 -9.08 2.31 -7.33
CA GLN A 397 -9.62 2.00 -8.66
C GLN A 397 -10.80 1.02 -8.64
N ILE A 398 -10.82 0.04 -7.72
CA ILE A 398 -11.90 -0.96 -7.63
C ILE A 398 -13.02 -0.57 -6.66
N SER A 399 -13.01 0.66 -6.15
CA SER A 399 -13.84 1.10 -5.02
C SER A 399 -14.58 2.40 -5.33
N ARG A 400 -15.77 2.55 -4.75
CA ARG A 400 -16.50 3.83 -4.78
C ARG A 400 -15.74 4.85 -3.93
N ALA A 401 -15.74 6.12 -4.35
CA ALA A 401 -15.03 7.20 -3.65
C ALA A 401 -15.39 7.32 -2.15
N SER A 402 -16.63 6.95 -1.79
CA SER A 402 -17.17 6.92 -0.42
C SER A 402 -16.89 5.64 0.40
N GLU A 403 -16.15 4.68 -0.16
CA GLU A 403 -15.74 3.41 0.48
C GLU A 403 -14.22 3.21 0.49
N VAL A 404 -13.43 4.14 -0.08
CA VAL A 404 -11.97 3.99 -0.25
C VAL A 404 -11.27 3.85 1.10
N GLY A 405 -11.60 4.67 2.10
CA GLY A 405 -11.01 4.57 3.43
C GLY A 405 -11.34 3.22 4.07
N GLY A 406 -12.61 2.83 4.09
CA GLY A 406 -13.07 1.57 4.67
C GLY A 406 -12.43 0.32 4.04
N ARG A 407 -12.32 0.29 2.72
CA ARG A 407 -11.67 -0.82 1.98
C ARG A 407 -10.15 -0.81 2.16
N PHE A 408 -9.51 0.35 2.10
CA PHE A 408 -8.07 0.51 2.42
C PHE A 408 -7.76 -0.03 3.82
N GLY A 409 -8.55 0.40 4.82
CA GLY A 409 -8.37 -0.01 6.21
C GLY A 409 -8.51 -1.51 6.44
N LEU A 410 -9.50 -2.14 5.79
CA LEU A 410 -9.70 -3.58 5.85
C LEU A 410 -8.54 -4.36 5.20
N THR A 411 -8.02 -3.90 4.06
CA THR A 411 -6.83 -4.48 3.43
C THR A 411 -5.62 -4.37 4.36
N TYR A 412 -5.30 -3.18 4.86
CA TYR A 412 -4.10 -2.98 5.69
C TYR A 412 -4.18 -3.63 7.07
N SER A 413 -5.39 -3.90 7.58
CA SER A 413 -5.55 -4.71 8.78
C SER A 413 -5.23 -6.18 8.56
N ILE A 414 -5.55 -6.76 7.40
CA ILE A 414 -5.14 -8.11 7.04
C ILE A 414 -3.61 -8.17 6.80
N VAL A 415 -3.05 -7.17 6.11
CA VAL A 415 -1.59 -6.99 5.92
C VAL A 415 -0.83 -6.94 7.24
N SER A 416 -1.40 -6.29 8.28
CA SER A 416 -0.72 -6.07 9.56
C SER A 416 -0.18 -7.36 10.21
N PHE A 417 -0.86 -8.50 10.03
CA PHE A 417 -0.42 -9.79 10.57
C PHE A 417 0.85 -10.31 9.87
N ALA A 418 0.91 -10.23 8.53
CA ALA A 418 2.08 -10.61 7.76
C ALA A 418 3.29 -9.72 8.09
N VAL A 419 3.09 -8.40 8.07
CA VAL A 419 4.18 -7.45 8.34
C VAL A 419 4.70 -7.61 9.79
N THR A 420 3.83 -7.85 10.76
CA THR A 420 4.25 -8.10 12.16
C THR A 420 5.11 -9.36 12.29
N TRP A 421 4.77 -10.42 11.56
CA TRP A 421 5.60 -11.63 11.50
C TRP A 421 6.95 -11.34 10.85
N SER A 422 6.95 -10.71 9.66
CA SER A 422 8.17 -10.38 8.91
C SER A 422 9.11 -9.44 9.68
N VAL A 423 8.58 -8.44 10.39
CA VAL A 423 9.36 -7.49 11.21
C VAL A 423 9.94 -8.18 12.44
N ARG A 424 9.22 -9.11 13.08
CA ARG A 424 9.75 -9.88 14.21
C ARG A 424 10.93 -10.75 13.77
N ASP A 425 10.72 -11.63 12.78
CA ASP A 425 11.72 -12.63 12.40
C ASP A 425 12.88 -12.02 11.60
N GLY A 426 12.59 -11.09 10.69
CA GLY A 426 13.59 -10.40 9.88
C GLY A 426 14.55 -9.51 10.67
N GLN A 427 14.19 -9.07 11.88
CA GLN A 427 15.13 -8.42 12.79
C GLN A 427 15.98 -9.43 13.58
N MET A 428 15.44 -10.61 13.96
CA MET A 428 16.22 -11.62 14.69
C MET A 428 17.42 -12.12 13.87
N GLY A 429 17.23 -12.38 12.56
CA GLY A 429 18.31 -12.80 11.65
C GLY A 429 19.44 -11.79 11.44
N VAL A 430 19.28 -10.54 11.89
CA VAL A 430 20.34 -9.51 11.90
C VAL A 430 21.05 -9.42 13.27
N PHE A 431 20.37 -9.80 14.36
CA PHE A 431 20.92 -9.72 15.72
C PHE A 431 21.53 -11.02 16.24
N GLU A 432 21.17 -12.19 15.69
CA GLU A 432 21.79 -13.47 16.06
C GLU A 432 23.13 -13.69 15.35
N LEU A 433 23.29 -13.22 14.10
CA LEU A 433 24.53 -13.35 13.33
C LEU A 433 25.78 -12.77 14.04
N PRO A 434 25.77 -11.55 14.62
CA PRO A 434 26.92 -11.02 15.36
C PRO A 434 27.35 -11.89 16.55
N LEU A 435 26.41 -12.59 17.19
CA LEU A 435 26.68 -13.48 18.32
C LEU A 435 27.17 -14.85 17.85
N GLU A 436 26.61 -15.40 16.76
CA GLU A 436 27.04 -16.68 16.21
C GLU A 436 28.40 -16.59 15.49
N VAL A 437 28.68 -15.47 14.81
CA VAL A 437 30.00 -15.22 14.19
C VAL A 437 31.05 -15.01 15.28
N ALA A 438 30.82 -14.16 16.28
CA ALA A 438 31.73 -14.03 17.41
C ALA A 438 31.91 -15.35 18.17
N GLY A 439 30.86 -16.17 18.28
CA GLY A 439 30.91 -17.53 18.85
C GLY A 439 31.66 -18.55 18.00
N LYS A 440 31.83 -18.30 16.69
CA LYS A 440 32.66 -19.11 15.78
C LYS A 440 34.11 -18.66 15.82
N ASP A 441 34.38 -17.35 15.81
CA ASP A 441 35.73 -16.80 15.99
C ASP A 441 36.33 -17.28 17.34
N LEU A 442 35.56 -17.19 18.43
CA LEU A 442 35.96 -17.68 19.76
C LEU A 442 36.10 -19.21 19.86
N ARG A 443 35.57 -19.98 18.91
CA ARG A 443 35.84 -21.43 18.80
C ARG A 443 37.06 -21.73 17.97
N GLY A 444 37.28 -21.03 16.85
CA GLY A 444 38.49 -21.15 16.03
C GLY A 444 39.76 -20.79 16.80
N ASP A 445 39.72 -19.73 17.61
CA ASP A 445 40.81 -19.35 18.53
C ASP A 445 41.00 -20.35 19.69
N GLY A 446 40.01 -21.21 19.96
CA GLY A 446 40.11 -22.30 20.93
C GLY A 446 40.76 -23.54 20.31
N GLU A 447 40.23 -24.02 19.19
CA GLU A 447 40.71 -25.22 18.49
C GLU A 447 42.16 -25.04 18.00
N MET A 448 42.52 -23.86 17.44
CA MET A 448 43.92 -23.55 17.09
C MET A 448 44.88 -23.48 18.30
N ARG A 449 44.37 -23.30 19.53
CA ARG A 449 45.21 -23.36 20.74
C ARG A 449 45.42 -24.79 21.21
N GLU A 450 44.41 -25.65 21.14
CA GLU A 450 44.57 -27.07 21.49
C GLU A 450 45.50 -27.79 20.49
N GLU A 451 45.36 -27.56 19.18
CA GLU A 451 46.30 -28.09 18.17
C GLU A 451 47.73 -27.56 18.33
N SER A 452 47.93 -26.39 18.93
CA SER A 452 49.27 -25.86 19.26
C SER A 452 49.93 -26.49 20.50
N SER A 453 49.25 -27.43 21.17
CA SER A 453 49.60 -27.94 22.50
C SER A 453 49.67 -29.47 22.62
N SER A 454 49.68 -30.20 21.49
CA SER A 454 49.74 -31.68 21.42
C SER A 454 50.95 -32.20 20.62
#